data_AF-A0A7K3G8R4-F1
#
_entry.id   AF-A0A7K3G8R4-F1
#
_cell.length_a   1.000
_cell.length_b   1.000
_cell.length_c   1.000
_cell.angle_alpha   90.00
_cell.angle_beta   90.00
_cell.angle_gamma   90.00
#
_symmetry.space_group_name_H-M   'P 1'
#
loop_
_entity.id
_entity.type
_entity.pdbx_description
1 polymer ?
#
loop_
_entity_poly.entity_id
_entity_poly.type
_entity_poly.pdbx_seq_one_letter_code
_entity_poly.pdbx_strand_id
1 'polypeptide(L)'
;MAVSEPITPEEAERQVLEVNAWYAEQLMTERRAVTPDPERMKVLKEGLAACAADRQALQDASQEEIAEIAARYAARARELKEQ
;
A
#
# COMPACT_ATOMS: atom_id res chain seq x y z
N MET A 1 -10.30 23.80 -17.76
CA MET A 1 -10.31 22.84 -16.64
C MET A 1 -9.34 21.74 -17.01
N ALA A 2 -8.23 21.62 -16.29
CA ALA A 2 -7.31 20.49 -16.51
C ALA A 2 -8.07 19.24 -16.10
N VAL A 3 -8.43 18.40 -17.08
CA VAL A 3 -8.90 17.05 -16.79
C VAL A 3 -7.66 16.36 -16.25
N SER A 4 -7.57 16.20 -14.93
CA SER A 4 -6.53 15.37 -14.33
C SER A 4 -6.58 14.03 -15.06
N GLU A 5 -5.48 13.64 -15.70
CA GLU A 5 -5.40 12.38 -16.41
C GLU A 5 -5.88 11.26 -15.47
N PRO A 6 -6.75 10.35 -15.97
CA PRO A 6 -7.21 9.24 -15.15
C PRO A 6 -5.99 8.45 -14.67
N ILE A 7 -5.96 8.13 -13.37
CA ILE A 7 -4.91 7.27 -12.83
C ILE A 7 -4.91 5.96 -13.61
N THR A 8 -3.75 5.59 -14.14
CA THR A 8 -3.60 4.33 -14.87
C THR A 8 -3.49 3.16 -13.87
N PRO A 9 -3.86 1.94 -14.27
CA PRO A 9 -3.64 0.75 -13.45
C PRO A 9 -2.18 0.62 -13.00
N GLU A 10 -1.23 0.97 -13.87
CA GLU A 10 0.21 0.96 -13.58
C GLU A 10 0.60 1.96 -12.49
N GLU A 11 0.01 3.16 -12.50
CA GLU A 11 0.25 4.17 -11.47
C GLU A 11 -0.33 3.72 -10.11
N ALA A 12 -1.54 3.16 -10.11
CA ALA A 12 -2.14 2.58 -8.91
C ALA A 12 -1.28 1.42 -8.37
N GLU A 13 -0.81 0.53 -9.25
CA GLU A 13 0.07 -0.58 -8.88
C GLU A 13 1.38 -0.07 -8.26
N ARG A 14 1.98 0.98 -8.83
CA ARG A 14 3.19 1.59 -8.27
C ARG A 14 2.97 2.12 -6.85
N GLN A 15 1.84 2.76 -6.59
CA GLN A 15 1.50 3.27 -5.26
C GLN A 15 1.28 2.13 -4.25
N VAL A 16 0.64 1.04 -4.68
CA VAL A 16 0.50 -0.20 -3.88
C VAL A 16 1.88 -0.76 -3.54
N LEU A 17 2.79 -0.81 -4.52
CA LEU A 17 4.14 -1.34 -4.33
C LEU A 17 5.00 -0.49 -3.40
N GLU A 18 4.88 0.85 -3.44
CA GLU A 18 5.57 1.75 -2.50
C GLU A 18 5.17 1.45 -1.04
N VAL A 19 3.87 1.34 -0.78
CA VAL A 19 3.35 1.02 0.55
C VAL A 19 3.68 -0.43 0.96
N ASN A 20 3.64 -1.37 0.02
CA ASN A 20 4.06 -2.75 0.26
C ASN A 20 5.52 -2.84 0.72
N ALA A 21 6.42 -2.11 0.04
CA ALA A 21 7.83 -2.05 0.37
C ALA A 21 8.04 -1.50 1.80
N TRP A 22 7.32 -0.43 2.17
CA TRP A 22 7.37 0.11 3.52
C TRP A 22 6.95 -0.92 4.58
N TYR A 23 5.83 -1.63 4.37
CA TYR A 23 5.39 -2.67 5.30
C TYR A 23 6.43 -3.81 5.43
N ALA A 24 7.05 -4.21 4.32
CA ALA A 24 8.07 -5.26 4.30
C ALA A 24 9.33 -4.84 5.08
N GLU A 25 9.79 -3.61 4.86
CA GLU A 25 10.93 -3.03 5.59
C GLU A 25 10.64 -2.95 7.09
N GLN A 26 9.47 -2.44 7.47
CA GLN A 26 9.06 -2.33 8.87
C GLN A 26 8.94 -3.69 9.54
N LEU A 27 8.42 -4.70 8.84
CA LEU A 27 8.32 -6.06 9.37
C LEU A 27 9.71 -6.67 9.60
N MET A 28 10.66 -6.39 8.71
CA MET A 28 12.05 -6.83 8.84
C MET A 28 12.77 -6.13 9.99
N THR A 29 12.51 -4.83 10.18
CA THR A 29 12.99 -4.05 11.33
C THR A 29 12.44 -4.60 12.64
N GLU A 30 11.13 -4.82 12.72
CA GLU A 30 10.46 -5.36 13.92
C GLU A 30 11.00 -6.74 14.29
N ARG A 31 11.19 -7.61 13.29
CA ARG A 31 11.74 -8.95 13.49
C ARG A 31 13.18 -8.95 14.02
N ARG A 32 13.93 -7.87 13.76
CA ARG A 32 15.32 -7.70 14.21
C ARG A 32 15.42 -6.94 15.54
N ALA A 33 14.31 -6.45 16.09
CA ALA A 33 14.29 -5.78 17.38
C ALA A 33 14.70 -6.72 18.51
N VAL A 34 15.26 -6.15 19.59
CA VAL A 34 15.65 -6.92 20.79
C VAL A 34 14.45 -7.61 21.42
N THR A 35 13.28 -6.96 21.37
CA THR A 35 11.99 -7.52 21.78
C THR A 35 10.97 -7.20 20.69
N PRO A 36 10.72 -8.11 19.74
CA PRO A 36 9.71 -7.91 18.71
C PRO A 36 8.31 -7.79 19.31
N ASP A 37 7.53 -6.80 18.87
CA ASP A 37 6.13 -6.65 19.25
C ASP A 37 5.24 -7.52 18.33
N PRO A 38 4.60 -8.59 18.85
CA PRO A 38 3.78 -9.49 18.05
C PRO A 38 2.53 -8.82 17.47
N GLU A 39 1.93 -7.84 18.16
CA GLU A 39 0.76 -7.11 17.65
C GLU A 39 1.17 -6.20 16.49
N ARG A 40 2.30 -5.50 16.64
CA ARG A 40 2.87 -4.71 15.55
C ARG A 40 3.23 -5.57 14.34
N MET A 41 3.85 -6.72 14.55
CA MET A 41 4.14 -7.67 13.46
C MET A 41 2.88 -8.17 12.76
N LYS A 42 1.78 -8.39 13.49
CA LYS A 42 0.49 -8.78 12.93
C LYS A 42 -0.07 -7.69 12.02
N VAL A 43 -0.10 -6.44 12.48
CA VAL A 43 -0.55 -5.28 11.68
C VAL A 43 0.28 -5.13 10.40
N LEU A 44 1.60 -5.29 10.49
CA LEU A 44 2.48 -5.21 9.31
C LEU A 44 2.20 -6.33 8.29
N LYS A 45 1.92 -7.56 8.76
CA LYS A 45 1.55 -8.68 7.90
C LYS A 45 0.18 -8.49 7.24
N GLU A 46 -0.79 -7.96 7.98
CA GLU A 46 -2.12 -7.63 7.45
C GLU A 46 -2.01 -6.54 6.37
N GLY A 47 -1.15 -5.53 6.59
CA GLY A 47 -0.83 -4.51 5.57
C GLY A 47 -0.24 -5.11 4.29
N LEU A 48 0.71 -6.06 4.41
CA LEU A 48 1.26 -6.77 3.25
C LEU A 48 0.19 -7.59 2.50
N ALA A 49 -0.68 -8.29 3.24
CA ALA A 49 -1.76 -9.08 2.66
C ALA A 49 -2.77 -8.19 1.91
N ALA A 50 -3.14 -7.04 2.48
CA ALA A 50 -4.00 -6.06 1.82
C ALA A 50 -3.37 -5.57 0.51
N CYS A 51 -2.08 -5.19 0.52
CA CYS A 51 -1.37 -4.79 -0.69
C CYS A 51 -1.35 -5.87 -1.78
N ALA A 52 -1.21 -7.14 -1.40
CA ALA A 52 -1.27 -8.24 -2.35
C ALA A 52 -2.67 -8.41 -2.96
N ALA A 53 -3.72 -8.31 -2.14
CA ALA A 53 -5.11 -8.40 -2.59
C ALA A 53 -5.48 -7.24 -3.52
N ASP A 54 -5.09 -6.02 -3.17
CA ASP A 54 -5.36 -4.83 -3.96
C ASP A 54 -4.62 -4.83 -5.30
N ARG A 55 -3.37 -5.30 -5.29
CA ARG A 55 -2.61 -5.50 -6.54
C ARG A 55 -3.26 -6.52 -7.46
N GLN A 56 -3.81 -7.60 -6.90
CA GLN A 56 -4.56 -8.58 -7.68
C GLN A 56 -5.87 -7.98 -8.20
N ALA A 57 -6.59 -7.20 -7.38
CA ALA A 57 -7.82 -6.54 -7.79
C ALA A 57 -7.58 -5.56 -8.96
N LEU A 58 -6.45 -4.85 -8.98
CA LEU A 58 -6.09 -3.92 -10.07
C LEU A 58 -6.01 -4.56 -11.46
N GLN A 59 -5.84 -5.89 -11.55
CA GLN A 59 -5.74 -6.58 -12.85
C GLN A 59 -7.07 -6.58 -13.63
N ASP A 60 -8.20 -6.65 -12.90
CA ASP A 60 -9.55 -6.72 -13.45
C ASP A 60 -10.41 -5.50 -13.08
N ALA A 61 -9.81 -4.53 -12.38
CA ALA A 61 -10.50 -3.34 -11.87
C ALA A 61 -10.96 -2.40 -12.99
N SER A 62 -12.15 -1.84 -12.81
CA SER A 62 -12.64 -0.70 -13.56
C SER A 62 -11.85 0.57 -13.23
N GLN A 63 -12.02 1.60 -14.07
CA GLN A 63 -11.36 2.89 -13.88
C GLN A 63 -11.73 3.58 -12.55
N GLU A 64 -12.94 3.33 -12.04
CA GLU A 64 -13.41 3.82 -10.74
C GLU A 64 -12.69 3.11 -9.60
N GLU A 65 -12.64 1.78 -9.62
CA GLU A 65 -11.93 0.96 -8.64
C GLU A 65 -10.42 1.27 -8.61
N ILE A 66 -9.80 1.48 -9.79
CA ILE A 66 -8.39 1.92 -9.88
C ILE A 66 -8.19 3.26 -9.17
N ALA A 67 -9.08 4.22 -9.39
CA ALA A 67 -8.99 5.54 -8.77
C ALA A 67 -9.19 5.47 -7.25
N GLU A 68 -10.11 4.64 -6.76
CA GLU A 68 -10.32 4.40 -5.33
C GLU A 68 -9.10 3.76 -4.66
N ILE A 69 -8.55 2.69 -5.26
CA ILE A 69 -7.35 2.02 -4.77
C ILE A 69 -6.20 3.03 -4.71
N ALA A 70 -5.95 3.77 -5.79
CA ALA A 70 -4.88 4.75 -5.81
C ALA A 70 -5.08 5.87 -4.78
N ALA A 71 -6.30 6.40 -4.63
CA ALA A 71 -6.57 7.42 -3.61
C ALA A 71 -6.25 6.92 -2.18
N ARG A 72 -6.63 5.67 -1.88
CA ARG A 72 -6.30 5.05 -0.59
C ARG A 72 -4.80 4.88 -0.39
N TYR A 73 -4.08 4.42 -1.41
CA TYR A 73 -2.63 4.23 -1.32
C TYR A 73 -1.85 5.55 -1.28
N ALA A 74 -2.33 6.59 -1.97
CA ALA A 74 -1.79 7.93 -1.86
C ALA A 74 -1.99 8.53 -0.46
N ALA A 75 -3.17 8.35 0.14
CA ALA A 75 -3.42 8.74 1.53
C ALA A 75 -2.52 7.97 2.48
N ARG A 76 -2.43 6.64 2.31
CA ARG A 76 -1.58 5.79 3.14
C ARG A 76 -0.10 6.18 3.04
N ALA A 77 0.41 6.41 1.85
CA ALA A 77 1.80 6.84 1.65
C ALA A 77 2.12 8.17 2.35
N ARG A 78 1.15 9.10 2.44
CA ARG A 78 1.32 10.34 3.22
C ARG A 78 1.41 10.06 4.71
N GLU A 79 0.48 9.27 5.26
CA GLU A 79 0.50 8.86 6.67
C GLU A 79 1.80 8.13 7.05
N LEU A 80 2.38 7.34 6.12
CA LEU A 80 3.63 6.62 6.35
C LEU A 80 4.86 7.55 6.31
N LYS A 81 4.81 8.65 5.53
CA LYS A 81 5.87 9.67 5.46
C LYS A 81 5.87 10.61 6.66
N GLU A 82 4.75 10.70 7.37
CA GLU A 82 4.57 11.52 8.57
C GLU A 82 4.88 10.77 9.88
N GLN A 83 5.18 9.47 9.81
CA GLN A 83 5.56 8.60 10.94
C GLN A 83 7.08 8.56 11.15
#